data_AF-A0A2E6SZ95-F1
#
_entry.id   AF-A0A2E6SZ95-F1
#
_cell.length_a   1.000
_cell.length_b   1.000
_cell.length_c   1.000
_cell.angle_alpha   90.00
_cell.angle_beta   90.00
_cell.angle_gamma   90.00
#
_symmetry.space_group_name_H-M   'P 1'
#
loop_
_entity.id
_entity.type
_entity.pdbx_description
1 polymer ?
#
loop_
_entity_poly.entity_id
_entity_poly.type
_entity_poly.pdbx_seq_one_letter_code
_entity_poly.pdbx_strand_id
1 'polypeptide(L)'
;MGPNRKDFLFHKINHLEHHQLKITHSPEFKDYQNICGSNIYYSPALLFKAQLFLPYLKKVNIPPNFSQCICGEWMNFKHFESYDDAFLFCIPNKQDWVVEPKENNVWYIKQKAIKIIIACHERKFSPLVWIKKEGLFKKIFVVWW
;
A
#
# COMPACT_ATOMS: atom_id res chain seq x y z
N MET A 1 2.67 -0.62 -8.45
CA MET A 1 3.41 0.65 -8.29
C MET A 1 2.88 1.32 -7.02
N GLY A 2 3.76 1.83 -6.18
CA GLY A 2 3.37 2.58 -4.98
C GLY A 2 2.78 3.96 -5.33
N PRO A 3 2.03 4.59 -4.41
CA PRO A 3 1.22 5.78 -4.68
C PRO A 3 2.06 7.02 -5.06
N ASN A 4 3.34 7.03 -4.70
CA ASN A 4 4.29 8.09 -5.01
C ASN A 4 5.13 7.82 -6.27
N ARG A 5 4.86 6.75 -7.04
CA ARG A 5 5.62 6.33 -8.22
C ARG A 5 7.12 6.04 -7.98
N LYS A 6 7.52 5.85 -6.71
CA LYS A 6 8.91 5.53 -6.32
C LYS A 6 9.16 4.04 -6.06
N ASP A 7 8.09 3.26 -5.89
CA ASP A 7 8.16 1.84 -5.54
C ASP A 7 7.50 0.98 -6.62
N PHE A 8 8.24 0.04 -7.21
CA PHE A 8 7.69 -0.95 -8.14
C PHE A 8 7.91 -2.35 -7.60
N LEU A 9 6.89 -3.20 -7.72
CA LEU A 9 6.93 -4.59 -7.26
C LEU A 9 8.06 -5.36 -7.94
N PHE A 10 8.22 -5.20 -9.25
CA PHE A 10 9.28 -5.83 -10.02
C PHE A 10 10.68 -5.53 -9.47
N HIS A 11 10.98 -4.27 -9.11
CA HIS A 11 12.28 -3.94 -8.52
C HIS A 11 12.48 -4.57 -7.14
N LYS A 12 11.42 -4.67 -6.32
CA LYS A 12 11.48 -5.36 -5.01
C LYS A 12 11.75 -6.86 -5.19
N ILE A 13 11.05 -7.52 -6.10
CA ILE A 13 11.25 -8.93 -6.43
C ILE A 13 12.69 -9.15 -6.89
N ASN A 14 13.14 -8.38 -7.89
CA ASN A 14 14.48 -8.51 -8.44
C ASN A 14 15.57 -8.33 -7.36
N HIS A 15 15.39 -7.36 -6.45
CA HIS A 15 16.35 -7.14 -5.37
C HIS A 15 16.38 -8.29 -4.36
N LEU A 16 15.21 -8.81 -3.98
CA LEU A 16 15.11 -9.93 -3.04
C LEU A 16 15.75 -11.20 -3.62
N GLU A 17 15.42 -11.55 -4.86
CA GLU A 17 15.93 -12.75 -5.53
C GLU A 17 17.44 -12.68 -5.79
N HIS A 18 17.94 -11.55 -6.30
CA HIS A 18 19.32 -11.47 -6.79
C HIS A 18 20.33 -10.94 -5.77
N HIS A 19 19.88 -10.45 -4.62
CA HIS A 19 20.77 -9.97 -3.55
C HIS A 19 20.49 -10.67 -2.22
N GLN A 20 19.27 -10.57 -1.67
CA GLN A 20 19.02 -11.00 -0.29
C GLN A 20 18.95 -12.53 -0.16
N LEU A 21 18.28 -13.21 -1.09
CA LEU A 21 18.13 -14.67 -1.05
C LEU A 21 19.40 -15.44 -1.46
N LYS A 22 20.43 -14.77 -2.00
CA LYS A 22 21.71 -15.41 -2.31
C LYS A 22 22.46 -15.91 -1.08
N ILE A 23 22.10 -15.44 0.11
CA ILE A 23 22.75 -15.84 1.37
C ILE A 23 22.70 -17.36 1.59
N THR A 24 21.68 -18.05 1.05
CA THR A 24 21.53 -19.51 1.17
C THR A 24 22.51 -20.29 0.30
N HIS A 25 23.31 -19.60 -0.51
CA HIS A 25 24.38 -20.17 -1.31
C HIS A 25 25.78 -19.70 -0.85
N SER A 26 25.86 -18.91 0.23
CA SER A 26 27.13 -18.39 0.72
C SER A 26 27.96 -19.47 1.46
N PRO A 27 29.29 -19.31 1.57
CA PRO A 27 30.13 -20.20 2.36
C PRO A 27 29.67 -20.32 3.81
N GLU A 28 29.26 -19.19 4.42
CA GLU A 28 28.81 -19.13 5.81
C GLU A 28 27.53 -19.95 6.03
N PHE A 29 26.64 -19.99 5.04
CA PHE A 29 25.45 -20.83 5.09
C PHE A 29 25.80 -22.32 5.03
N LYS A 30 26.83 -22.70 4.26
CA LYS A 30 27.33 -24.09 4.23
C LYS A 30 27.97 -24.48 5.56
N ASP A 31 28.75 -23.58 6.15
CA ASP A 31 29.35 -23.80 7.47
C ASP A 31 28.26 -23.97 8.54
N TYR A 32 27.22 -23.14 8.50
CA TYR A 32 26.04 -23.30 9.35
C TYR A 32 25.35 -24.67 9.16
N GLN A 33 25.15 -25.13 7.92
CA GLN A 33 24.56 -26.45 7.66
C GLN A 33 25.40 -27.60 8.23
N ASN A 34 26.73 -27.49 8.15
CA ASN A 34 27.65 -28.48 8.72
C ASN A 34 27.55 -28.53 10.25
N ILE A 35 27.44 -27.38 10.92
CA ILE A 35 27.28 -27.29 12.38
C ILE A 35 25.94 -27.88 12.83
N CYS A 36 24.86 -27.60 12.11
CA CYS A 36 23.52 -28.07 12.46
C CYS A 36 23.27 -29.57 12.15
N GLY A 37 24.24 -30.28 11.56
CA GLY A 37 24.21 -31.73 11.41
C GLY A 37 23.13 -32.26 10.47
N SER A 38 22.76 -31.50 9.43
CA SER A 38 21.52 -31.78 8.69
C SER A 38 21.59 -31.50 7.20
N ASN A 39 21.18 -32.47 6.39
CA ASN A 39 20.77 -32.32 4.98
C ASN A 39 19.43 -31.55 4.88
N ILE A 40 19.33 -30.36 5.48
CA ILE A 40 18.13 -29.53 5.39
C ILE A 40 18.02 -29.03 3.95
N TYR A 41 17.02 -29.52 3.22
CA TYR A 41 16.60 -28.96 1.95
C TYR A 41 16.01 -27.56 2.19
N TYR A 42 16.71 -26.54 1.72
CA TYR A 42 16.27 -25.15 1.83
C TYR A 42 15.82 -24.65 0.45
N SER A 43 14.53 -24.33 0.32
CA SER A 43 13.94 -23.74 -0.88
C SER A 43 13.37 -22.38 -0.51
N PRO A 44 14.14 -21.28 -0.68
CA PRO A 44 13.66 -19.95 -0.35
C PRO A 44 12.43 -19.62 -1.21
N ALA A 45 11.37 -19.15 -0.58
CA ALA A 45 10.17 -18.69 -1.25
C ALA A 45 9.82 -17.27 -0.79
N LEU A 46 9.30 -16.46 -1.71
CA LEU A 46 8.85 -15.10 -1.42
C LEU A 46 7.34 -15.06 -1.30
N LEU A 47 6.84 -14.46 -0.22
CA LEU A 47 5.42 -14.16 -0.04
C LEU A 47 5.21 -12.65 0.04
N PHE A 48 4.54 -12.09 -0.95
CA PHE A 48 4.13 -10.68 -0.95
C PHE A 48 2.63 -10.58 -0.66
N LYS A 49 2.29 -9.92 0.45
CA LYS A 49 0.92 -9.44 0.69
C LYS A 49 0.80 -8.03 0.12
N ALA A 50 -0.27 -7.77 -0.63
CA ALA A 50 -0.49 -6.50 -1.29
C ALA A 50 -1.91 -6.00 -1.05
N GLN A 51 -2.04 -4.68 -0.89
CA GLN A 51 -3.30 -3.96 -1.02
C GLN A 51 -3.30 -3.27 -2.38
N LEU A 52 -4.26 -3.61 -3.24
CA LEU A 52 -4.40 -3.04 -4.57
C LEU A 52 -5.38 -1.88 -4.54
N PHE A 53 -4.98 -0.80 -5.20
CA PHE A 53 -5.80 0.39 -5.40
C PHE A 53 -5.96 0.61 -6.89
N LEU A 54 -7.20 0.69 -7.35
CA LEU A 54 -7.52 0.85 -8.77
C LEU A 54 -7.76 2.32 -9.13
N PRO A 55 -7.47 2.74 -10.37
CA PRO A 55 -7.82 4.09 -10.82
C PRO A 55 -9.32 4.33 -10.72
N TYR A 56 -9.70 5.42 -10.05
CA TYR A 56 -11.08 5.90 -10.03
C TYR A 56 -11.58 6.16 -11.46
N LEU A 57 -12.82 5.74 -11.74
CA LEU A 57 -13.50 5.86 -13.04
C LEU A 57 -12.85 5.12 -14.21
N LYS A 58 -11.89 4.22 -13.98
CA LYS A 58 -11.29 3.41 -15.05
C LYS A 58 -11.46 1.93 -14.74
N LYS A 59 -11.97 1.20 -15.72
CA LYS A 59 -11.98 -0.26 -15.67
C LYS A 59 -10.56 -0.78 -15.85
N VAL A 60 -10.13 -1.64 -14.94
CA VAL A 60 -8.87 -2.37 -15.03
C VAL A 60 -9.20 -3.85 -14.98
N ASN A 61 -8.67 -4.60 -15.94
CA ASN A 61 -8.77 -6.06 -15.90
C ASN A 61 -7.72 -6.56 -14.90
N ILE A 62 -8.18 -7.11 -13.78
CA ILE A 62 -7.32 -7.66 -12.73
C ILE A 62 -7.42 -9.18 -12.79
N PRO A 63 -6.27 -9.90 -12.79
CA PRO A 63 -6.31 -11.35 -12.77
C PRO A 63 -7.10 -11.87 -11.55
N PRO A 64 -7.88 -12.96 -11.68
CA PRO A 64 -8.80 -13.41 -10.63
C PRO A 64 -8.15 -13.62 -9.25
N ASN A 65 -6.89 -14.06 -9.23
CA ASN A 65 -6.11 -14.29 -8.01
C ASN A 65 -5.77 -12.99 -7.24
N PHE A 66 -5.94 -11.82 -7.85
CA PHE A 66 -5.70 -10.51 -7.23
C PHE A 66 -6.99 -9.78 -6.85
N SER A 67 -8.16 -10.28 -7.23
CA SER A 67 -9.44 -9.62 -6.96
C SER A 67 -9.70 -9.42 -5.47
N GLN A 68 -9.29 -10.38 -4.63
CA GLN A 68 -9.38 -10.30 -3.17
C GLN A 68 -8.39 -9.31 -2.55
N CYS A 69 -7.38 -8.85 -3.31
CA CYS A 69 -6.40 -7.89 -2.85
C CYS A 69 -6.86 -6.44 -3.06
N ILE A 70 -7.99 -6.20 -3.74
CA ILE A 70 -8.50 -4.86 -3.99
C ILE A 70 -9.03 -4.26 -2.68
N CYS A 71 -8.42 -3.16 -2.24
CA CYS A 71 -8.76 -2.49 -0.99
C CYS A 71 -9.37 -1.10 -1.20
N GLY A 72 -9.32 -0.58 -2.42
CA GLY A 72 -9.83 0.77 -2.70
C GLY A 72 -9.41 1.29 -4.05
N GLU A 73 -9.42 2.61 -4.15
CA GLU A 73 -9.15 3.33 -5.40
C GLU A 73 -8.07 4.39 -5.23
N TRP A 74 -7.59 4.95 -6.33
CA TRP A 74 -6.79 6.17 -6.31
C TRP A 74 -7.34 7.18 -7.30
N MET A 75 -7.23 8.46 -6.96
CA MET A 75 -7.75 9.57 -7.76
C MET A 75 -6.88 10.81 -7.56
N ASN A 76 -6.96 11.76 -8.48
CA ASN A 76 -6.28 13.05 -8.30
C ASN A 76 -7.07 13.96 -7.33
N PHE A 77 -6.44 15.05 -6.92
CA PHE A 77 -7.03 16.01 -5.98
C PHE A 77 -8.37 16.59 -6.47
N LYS A 78 -8.49 16.91 -7.76
CA LYS A 78 -9.72 17.47 -8.34
C LYS A 78 -10.92 16.52 -8.19
N HIS A 79 -10.71 15.21 -8.34
CA HIS A 79 -11.77 14.23 -8.10
C HIS A 79 -12.08 14.08 -6.60
N PHE A 80 -11.08 14.22 -5.73
CA PHE A 80 -11.34 14.23 -4.29
C PHE A 80 -12.19 15.45 -3.88
N GLU A 81 -11.98 16.60 -4.49
CA GLU A 81 -12.78 17.80 -4.22
C GLU A 81 -14.26 17.67 -4.59
N SER A 82 -14.65 16.66 -5.39
CA SER A 82 -16.07 16.43 -5.71
C SER A 82 -16.85 15.67 -4.64
N TYR A 83 -16.19 15.14 -3.60
CA TYR A 83 -16.91 14.57 -2.45
C TYR A 83 -17.78 15.63 -1.78
N ASP A 84 -18.98 15.26 -1.36
CA ASP A 84 -19.92 16.12 -0.66
C ASP A 84 -19.47 16.41 0.80
N ASP A 85 -19.97 17.49 1.39
CA ASP A 85 -19.60 17.92 2.75
C ASP A 85 -20.15 17.01 3.85
N ALA A 86 -21.13 16.14 3.55
CA ALA A 86 -21.60 15.13 4.49
C ALA A 86 -20.61 13.97 4.71
N PHE A 87 -19.56 13.86 3.88
CA PHE A 87 -18.50 12.86 4.07
C PHE A 87 -17.52 13.28 5.17
N LEU A 88 -17.03 12.28 5.89
CA LEU A 88 -15.99 12.43 6.90
C LEU A 88 -14.70 11.77 6.41
N PHE A 89 -13.56 12.35 6.79
CA PHE A 89 -12.26 11.95 6.27
C PHE A 89 -11.24 11.74 7.38
N CYS A 90 -10.31 10.81 7.20
CA CYS A 90 -9.11 10.68 8.01
C CYS A 90 -7.91 10.48 7.10
N ILE A 91 -6.80 11.14 7.41
CA ILE A 91 -5.53 10.97 6.70
C ILE A 91 -4.58 10.27 7.68
N PRO A 92 -4.55 8.92 7.69
CA PRO A 92 -3.68 8.17 8.58
C PRO A 92 -2.20 8.39 8.25
N ASN A 93 -1.35 8.23 9.26
CA ASN A 93 0.08 8.14 9.06
C ASN A 93 0.43 6.86 8.28
N LYS A 94 1.61 6.84 7.64
CA LYS A 94 2.03 5.73 6.78
C LYS A 94 2.03 4.36 7.47
N GLN A 95 2.40 4.33 8.75
CA GLN A 95 2.41 3.12 9.57
C GLN A 95 0.99 2.53 9.78
N ASP A 96 -0.03 3.37 9.75
CA ASP A 96 -1.42 3.01 10.01
C ASP A 96 -2.17 2.64 8.72
N TRP A 97 -1.53 2.65 7.55
CA TRP A 97 -2.19 2.35 6.27
C TRP A 97 -2.82 0.94 6.22
N VAL A 98 -2.27 0.01 6.98
CA VAL A 98 -2.78 -1.37 7.08
C VAL A 98 -3.95 -1.51 8.04
N VAL A 99 -4.25 -0.49 8.85
CA VAL A 99 -5.35 -0.50 9.81
C VAL A 99 -6.69 -0.35 9.09
N GLU A 100 -7.73 -0.92 9.69
CA GLU A 100 -9.08 -0.82 9.17
C GLU A 100 -9.75 0.51 9.59
N PRO A 101 -10.40 1.25 8.68
CA PRO A 101 -10.92 2.59 8.97
C PRO A 101 -11.98 2.60 10.06
N LYS A 102 -12.67 1.47 10.26
CA LYS A 102 -13.68 1.31 11.32
C LYS A 102 -13.10 1.44 12.73
N GLU A 103 -11.81 1.16 12.90
CA GLU A 103 -11.10 1.26 14.19
C GLU A 103 -10.67 2.70 14.50
N ASN A 104 -10.87 3.62 13.55
CA ASN A 104 -10.44 5.00 13.68
C ASN A 104 -11.50 5.87 14.37
N ASN A 105 -11.08 6.60 15.40
CA ASN A 105 -11.94 7.51 16.15
C ASN A 105 -11.87 8.96 15.68
N VAL A 106 -10.82 9.35 14.93
CA VAL A 106 -10.59 10.75 14.54
C VAL A 106 -11.04 10.99 13.11
N TRP A 107 -12.08 11.82 12.95
CA TRP A 107 -12.64 12.17 11.65
C TRP A 107 -12.67 13.68 11.44
N TYR A 108 -12.42 14.10 10.21
CA TYR A 108 -12.35 15.49 9.78
C TYR A 108 -13.42 15.78 8.74
N ILE A 109 -13.95 17.01 8.79
CA ILE A 109 -14.74 17.56 7.70
C ILE A 109 -13.88 17.79 6.46
N LYS A 110 -14.51 17.85 5.28
CA LYS A 110 -13.87 18.03 3.97
C LYS A 110 -12.83 19.16 3.96
N GLN A 111 -13.17 20.32 4.49
CA GLN A 111 -12.29 21.50 4.50
C GLN A 111 -10.95 21.25 5.22
N LYS A 112 -10.97 20.52 6.35
CA LYS A 112 -9.75 20.17 7.08
C LYS A 112 -8.95 19.10 6.34
N ALA A 113 -9.62 18.12 5.75
CA ALA A 113 -8.98 17.08 4.94
C ALA A 113 -8.26 17.68 3.71
N ILE A 114 -8.90 18.61 3.01
CA ILE A 114 -8.32 19.36 1.89
C ILE A 114 -6.99 20.01 2.28
N LYS A 115 -6.97 20.75 3.39
CA LYS A 115 -5.74 21.42 3.87
C LYS A 115 -4.60 20.44 4.12
N ILE A 116 -4.90 19.29 4.73
CA ILE A 116 -3.91 18.24 5.00
C ILE A 116 -3.37 17.64 3.68
N ILE A 117 -4.25 17.35 2.73
CA ILE A 117 -3.88 16.75 1.45
C ILE A 117 -3.02 17.71 0.62
N ILE A 118 -3.36 19.00 0.58
CA ILE A 118 -2.55 20.04 -0.08
C ILE A 118 -1.13 20.04 0.51
N ALA A 119 -1.00 20.08 1.84
CA ALA A 119 0.31 20.04 2.51
C ALA A 119 1.10 18.74 2.25
N CYS A 120 0.42 17.61 1.99
CA CYS A 120 1.06 16.38 1.52
C CYS A 120 1.54 16.52 0.07
N HIS A 121 0.71 17.08 -0.81
CA HIS A 121 1.01 17.25 -2.24
C HIS A 121 2.16 18.22 -2.49
N GLU A 122 2.27 19.30 -1.72
CA GLU A 122 3.43 20.21 -1.73
C GLU A 122 4.76 19.46 -1.50
N ARG A 123 4.72 18.37 -0.74
CA ARG A 123 5.87 17.50 -0.46
C ARG A 123 5.99 16.31 -1.42
N LYS A 124 5.22 16.30 -2.52
CA LYS A 124 5.12 15.20 -3.49
C LYS A 124 4.79 13.85 -2.80
N PHE A 125 3.86 13.92 -1.85
CA PHE A 125 3.36 12.77 -1.12
C PHE A 125 1.87 12.57 -1.42
N SER A 126 1.51 11.39 -1.89
CA SER A 126 0.15 10.92 -2.16
C SER A 126 -0.41 10.25 -0.89
N PRO A 127 -1.21 10.93 -0.06
CA PRO A 127 -1.73 10.36 1.17
C PRO A 127 -2.79 9.29 0.90
N LEU A 128 -2.84 8.28 1.77
CA LEU A 128 -4.02 7.46 1.95
C LEU A 128 -5.06 8.30 2.70
N VAL A 129 -6.31 8.26 2.25
CA VAL A 129 -7.45 8.91 2.88
C VAL A 129 -8.50 7.85 3.14
N TRP A 130 -8.90 7.75 4.40
CA TRP A 130 -10.08 7.02 4.81
C TRP A 130 -11.29 7.92 4.67
N ILE A 131 -12.36 7.39 4.10
CA ILE A 131 -13.62 8.10 3.89
C ILE A 131 -14.70 7.33 4.64
N LYS A 132 -15.56 8.06 5.36
CA LYS A 132 -16.73 7.55 6.05
C LYS A 132 -17.98 8.30 5.62
N LYS A 133 -19.05 7.57 5.29
CA LYS A 133 -20.41 8.09 5.11
C LYS A 133 -21.42 7.03 5.53
N GLU A 134 -22.36 7.38 6.41
CA GLU A 134 -23.47 6.49 6.82
C GLU A 134 -23.00 5.09 7.28
N GLY A 135 -21.86 5.00 7.97
CA GLY A 135 -21.28 3.74 8.44
C GLY A 135 -20.53 2.94 7.38
N LEU A 136 -20.52 3.37 6.12
CA LEU A 136 -19.68 2.81 5.06
C LEU A 136 -18.31 3.46 5.07
N PHE A 137 -17.28 2.63 4.83
CA PHE A 137 -15.88 3.05 4.81
C PHE A 137 -15.24 2.78 3.46
N LYS A 138 -14.38 3.69 3.01
CA LYS A 138 -13.55 3.51 1.81
C LYS A 138 -12.12 3.93 2.10
N LYS A 139 -11.17 3.29 1.43
CA LYS A 139 -9.77 3.69 1.39
C LYS A 139 -9.49 4.25 0.00
N ILE A 140 -8.91 5.44 -0.10
CA ILE A 140 -8.44 5.99 -1.36
C ILE A 140 -7.04 6.56 -1.24
N PHE A 141 -6.25 6.50 -2.29
CA PHE A 141 -5.08 7.37 -2.43
C PHE A 141 -5.46 8.63 -3.19
N VAL A 142 -5.09 9.79 -2.65
CA VAL A 142 -5.21 11.06 -3.38
C VAL A 142 -3.84 11.42 -3.95
N VAL A 143 -3.65 11.22 -5.25
CA VAL A 143 -2.33 11.33 -5.90
C VAL A 143 -2.01 12.77 -6.31
N TRP A 144 -0.74 13.16 -6.17
CA TRP A 144 -0.24 14.50 -6.53
C TRP A 144 0.15 14.66 -8.00
N TRP A 145 0.20 13.55 -8.74
CA TRP A 145 0.64 13.46 -10.14
C TRP A 145 -0.52 13.29 -11.12
#